data_AF-A0A1E4FJR7-F1
#
_entry.id   AF-A0A1E4FJR7-F1
#
_cell.length_a   1.000
_cell.length_b   1.000
_cell.length_c   1.000
_cell.angle_alpha   90.00
_cell.angle_beta   90.00
_cell.angle_gamma   90.00
#
_symmetry.space_group_name_H-M   'P 1'
#
loop_
_entity.id
_entity.type
_entity.pdbx_description
1 polymer ?
#
loop_
_entity_poly.entity_id
_entity_poly.type
_entity_poly.pdbx_seq_one_letter_code
_entity_poly.pdbx_strand_id
1 'polypeptide(L)'
;MPKTELMRWFLALLLSLAAAAAESPWSVTASALTPNSGPFPVRISVVVVNYTRKPTPEGVLVLEMTPRIPYDTRPKTAGPHIWDPVVVEEAVPALQPGETHKLVIPTPYFAATQQIDRRTSFQANNLGPTITTLTQVNFQARVENR
;
A
#
# COMPACT_ATOMS: atom_id res chain seq x y z
N MET A 1 -19.80 30.65 37.68
CA MET A 1 -18.79 30.33 36.66
C MET A 1 -18.88 31.34 35.52
N PRO A 2 -17.80 32.02 35.13
CA PRO A 2 -17.82 32.97 34.04
C PRO A 2 -18.07 32.26 32.71
N LYS A 3 -19.00 32.80 31.91
CA LYS A 3 -19.50 32.25 30.63
C LYS A 3 -18.39 31.92 29.61
N THR A 4 -17.22 32.55 29.76
CA THR A 4 -16.02 32.38 28.94
C THR A 4 -15.24 31.10 29.23
N GLU A 5 -15.26 30.58 30.46
CA GLU A 5 -14.61 29.31 30.78
C GLU A 5 -15.40 28.14 30.20
N LEU A 6 -16.73 28.15 30.34
CA LEU A 6 -17.61 27.10 29.81
C LEU A 6 -17.43 26.96 28.28
N MET A 7 -17.29 28.08 27.57
CA MET A 7 -17.09 28.10 26.12
C MET A 7 -15.72 27.57 25.70
N ARG A 8 -14.67 27.81 26.50
CA ARG A 8 -13.34 27.23 26.27
C ARG A 8 -13.32 25.73 26.49
N TRP A 9 -13.96 25.23 27.53
CA TRP A 9 -14.09 23.78 27.78
C TRP A 9 -14.91 23.08 26.70
N PHE A 10 -16.00 23.72 26.23
CA PHE A 10 -16.82 23.18 25.14
C PHE A 10 -16.04 23.14 23.81
N LEU A 11 -15.24 24.18 23.53
CA LEU A 11 -14.40 24.22 22.33
C LEU A 11 -13.27 23.19 22.40
N ALA A 12 -12.64 23.02 23.56
CA ALA A 12 -11.63 21.99 23.79
C ALA A 12 -12.21 20.57 23.67
N LEU A 13 -13.44 20.35 24.13
CA LEU A 13 -14.16 19.09 23.96
C LEU A 13 -14.48 18.81 22.48
N LEU A 14 -14.99 19.81 21.74
CA LEU A 14 -15.23 19.73 20.29
C LEU A 14 -13.95 19.47 19.50
N LEU A 15 -12.84 20.13 19.86
CA LEU A 15 -11.52 19.91 19.26
C LEU A 15 -10.97 18.53 19.61
N SER A 16 -11.20 18.03 20.84
CA SER A 16 -10.79 16.67 21.25
C SER A 16 -11.57 15.57 20.54
N LEU A 17 -12.85 15.80 20.21
CA LEU A 17 -13.68 14.90 19.40
C LEU A 17 -13.28 14.91 17.91
N ALA A 18 -12.80 16.04 17.40
CA ALA A 18 -12.28 16.16 16.04
C ALA A 18 -10.85 15.60 15.86
N ALA A 19 -10.09 15.53 16.96
CA ALA A 19 -8.70 15.05 16.98
C ALA A 19 -8.57 13.56 17.32
N ALA A 20 -9.68 12.82 17.46
CA ALA A 20 -9.63 11.37 17.41
C ALA A 20 -9.09 11.00 16.02
N ALA A 21 -7.80 10.66 15.95
CA ALA A 21 -7.11 10.22 14.76
C ALA A 21 -7.99 9.18 14.06
N ALA A 22 -8.70 9.62 13.03
CA ALA A 22 -9.63 8.76 12.33
C ALA A 22 -8.77 7.67 11.68
N GLU A 23 -8.86 6.45 12.23
CA GLU A 23 -8.35 5.25 11.59
C GLU A 23 -8.74 5.31 10.11
N SER A 24 -7.81 5.00 9.21
CA SER A 24 -8.13 5.10 7.79
C SER A 24 -9.34 4.28 7.45
N PRO A 25 -10.26 4.84 6.66
CA PRO A 25 -11.42 4.10 6.21
C PRO A 25 -11.08 3.02 5.17
N TRP A 26 -9.80 2.91 4.76
CA TRP A 26 -9.35 1.95 3.77
C TRP A 26 -8.81 0.66 4.39
N SER A 27 -9.19 -0.46 3.78
CA SER A 27 -8.44 -1.70 3.86
C SER A 27 -7.72 -1.91 2.53
N VAL A 28 -6.42 -2.15 2.60
CA VAL A 28 -5.58 -2.30 1.42
C VAL A 28 -4.93 -3.67 1.42
N THR A 29 -5.06 -4.38 0.30
CA THR A 29 -4.36 -5.65 0.06
C THR A 29 -3.44 -5.50 -1.14
N ALA A 30 -2.16 -5.81 -0.98
CA ALA A 30 -1.19 -5.86 -2.07
C ALA A 30 -0.64 -7.28 -2.23
N SER A 31 -0.59 -7.81 -3.45
CA SER A 31 -0.05 -9.14 -3.75
C SER A 31 0.74 -9.16 -5.06
N ALA A 32 1.76 -9.99 -5.12
CA ALA A 32 2.48 -10.23 -6.37
C ALA A 32 1.68 -11.15 -7.31
N LEU A 33 1.70 -10.81 -8.60
CA LEU A 33 1.01 -11.51 -9.67
C LEU A 33 1.96 -11.69 -10.85
N THR A 34 1.95 -12.88 -11.45
CA THR A 34 2.59 -13.15 -12.75
C THR A 34 1.57 -13.73 -13.73
N PRO A 35 1.78 -13.60 -15.05
CA PRO A 35 0.93 -14.27 -16.05
C PRO A 35 1.01 -15.81 -15.95
N ASN A 36 0.04 -16.49 -16.57
CA ASN A 36 -0.11 -17.94 -16.51
C ASN A 36 0.92 -18.72 -17.35
N SER A 37 1.60 -18.05 -18.27
CA SER A 37 2.62 -18.63 -19.15
C SER A 37 3.80 -17.67 -19.29
N GLY A 38 5.00 -18.25 -19.42
CA GLY A 38 6.26 -17.51 -19.45
C GLY A 38 6.41 -16.55 -20.65
N PRO A 39 7.22 -15.48 -20.52
CA PRO A 39 7.99 -15.09 -19.33
C PRO A 39 7.10 -14.63 -18.17
N PHE A 40 7.59 -14.68 -16.93
CA PHE A 40 6.83 -14.37 -15.70
C PHE A 40 7.20 -12.99 -15.12
N PRO A 41 6.84 -11.85 -15.76
CA PRO A 41 7.04 -10.54 -15.17
C PRO A 41 6.19 -10.39 -13.91
N VAL A 42 6.79 -9.86 -12.85
CA VAL A 42 6.10 -9.60 -11.59
C VAL A 42 5.34 -8.28 -11.70
N ARG A 43 4.08 -8.31 -11.28
CA ARG A 43 3.22 -7.13 -11.11
C ARG A 43 2.69 -7.12 -9.68
N ILE A 44 2.48 -5.94 -9.11
CA ILE A 44 1.81 -5.82 -7.81
C ILE A 44 0.35 -5.48 -8.06
N SER A 45 -0.53 -6.40 -7.69
CA SER A 45 -1.97 -6.15 -7.64
C SER A 45 -2.30 -5.53 -6.30
N VAL A 46 -2.92 -4.36 -6.32
CA VAL A 46 -3.38 -3.67 -5.14
C VAL A 46 -4.90 -3.54 -5.20
N VAL A 47 -5.55 -3.85 -4.08
CA VAL A 47 -6.99 -3.72 -3.89
C VAL A 47 -7.23 -2.86 -2.67
N VAL A 48 -7.88 -1.72 -2.88
CA VAL A 48 -8.33 -0.80 -1.82
C VAL A 48 -9.83 -0.93 -1.68
N VAL A 49 -10.32 -1.14 -0.46
CA VAL A 49 -11.74 -1.28 -0.16
C VAL A 49 -12.15 -0.28 0.91
N ASN A 50 -13.26 0.42 0.68
CA ASN A 50 -13.92 1.19 1.71
C ASN A 50 -14.90 0.31 2.49
N TYR A 51 -14.54 -0.09 3.71
CA TYR A 51 -15.41 -0.86 4.60
C TYR A 51 -16.28 0.01 5.53
N THR A 52 -16.18 1.34 5.41
CA THR A 52 -16.93 2.25 6.26
C THR A 52 -18.33 2.53 5.69
N ARG A 53 -19.17 3.17 6.52
CA ARG A 53 -20.52 3.58 6.15
C ARG A 53 -20.58 4.97 5.49
N LYS A 54 -19.44 5.62 5.27
CA LYS A 54 -19.33 6.95 4.69
C LYS A 54 -18.36 6.94 3.51
N PRO A 55 -18.44 7.93 2.60
CA PRO A 55 -17.41 8.10 1.58
C PRO A 55 -16.05 8.34 2.24
N THR A 56 -15.01 7.80 1.61
CA THR A 56 -13.61 8.09 1.98
C THR A 56 -13.11 9.31 1.24
N PRO A 57 -12.19 10.09 1.83
CA PRO A 57 -11.50 11.15 1.09
C PRO A 57 -10.59 10.54 0.01
N GLU A 58 -10.18 11.36 -0.95
CA GLU A 58 -9.05 11.05 -1.84
C GLU A 58 -7.74 10.99 -1.04
N GLY A 59 -6.75 10.26 -1.54
CA GLY A 59 -5.42 10.27 -0.94
C GLY A 59 -4.39 9.47 -1.74
N VAL A 60 -3.30 9.12 -1.07
CA VAL A 60 -2.12 8.51 -1.69
C VAL A 60 -1.76 7.21 -0.98
N LEU A 61 -1.56 6.17 -1.78
CA LEU A 61 -0.99 4.91 -1.35
C LEU A 61 0.51 4.90 -1.67
N VAL A 62 1.33 4.77 -0.63
CA VAL A 62 2.77 4.59 -0.73
C VAL A 62 3.09 3.10 -0.57
N LEU A 63 3.69 2.50 -1.57
CA LEU A 63 4.08 1.09 -1.59
C LEU A 63 5.59 0.99 -1.53
N GLU A 64 6.11 0.48 -0.41
CA GLU A 64 7.51 0.10 -0.30
C GLU A 64 7.63 -1.39 -0.67
N MET A 65 8.20 -1.61 -1.85
CA MET A 65 8.37 -2.91 -2.45
C MET A 65 9.77 -3.41 -2.18
N THR A 66 9.89 -4.61 -1.61
CA THR A 66 11.18 -5.24 -1.31
C THR A 66 11.30 -6.58 -2.06
N PRO A 67 12.02 -6.64 -3.19
CA PRO A 67 12.21 -7.88 -3.93
C PRO A 67 13.15 -8.83 -3.16
N ARG A 68 12.73 -10.09 -3.01
CA ARG A 68 13.54 -11.15 -2.39
C ARG A 68 14.31 -11.89 -3.48
N ILE A 69 15.51 -11.39 -3.79
CA ILE A 69 16.44 -12.02 -4.74
C ILE A 69 17.53 -12.78 -3.97
N PRO A 70 17.75 -14.08 -4.24
CA PRO A 70 18.85 -14.85 -3.66
C PRO A 70 20.20 -14.16 -3.89
N TYR A 71 21.00 -14.04 -2.82
CA TYR A 71 22.23 -13.23 -2.82
C TYR A 71 23.24 -13.69 -3.89
N ASP A 72 23.34 -14.99 -4.09
CA ASP A 72 24.20 -15.66 -5.09
C ASP A 72 23.80 -15.38 -6.54
N THR A 73 22.54 -15.00 -6.78
CA THR A 73 22.01 -14.67 -8.13
C THR A 73 22.03 -13.18 -8.46
N ARG A 74 22.51 -12.34 -7.55
CA ARG A 74 22.57 -10.89 -7.75
C ARG A 74 23.76 -10.53 -8.65
N PRO A 75 23.54 -9.83 -9.77
CA PRO A 75 24.64 -9.22 -10.53
C PRO A 75 25.54 -8.36 -9.62
N LYS A 76 26.85 -8.43 -9.82
CA LYS A 76 27.79 -7.53 -9.12
C LYS A 76 27.84 -6.20 -9.88
N THR A 77 27.02 -5.24 -9.50
CA THR A 77 27.05 -3.88 -10.07
C THR A 77 27.40 -2.86 -8.99
N ALA A 78 28.11 -1.79 -9.34
CA ALA A 78 28.36 -0.67 -8.44
C ALA A 78 27.27 0.40 -8.66
N GLY A 79 26.34 0.55 -7.72
CA GLY A 79 25.23 1.51 -7.79
C GLY A 79 23.94 0.98 -7.14
N PRO A 80 22.85 1.76 -7.12
CA PRO A 80 21.54 1.25 -6.75
C PRO A 80 21.19 0.08 -7.66
N HIS A 81 20.89 -1.05 -7.04
CA HIS A 81 20.61 -2.29 -7.73
C HIS A 81 19.14 -2.34 -8.11
N ILE A 82 18.84 -3.07 -9.19
CA ILE A 82 17.44 -3.27 -9.52
C ILE A 82 16.70 -3.97 -8.38
N TRP A 83 17.36 -4.70 -7.47
CA TRP A 83 16.76 -5.38 -6.31
C TRP A 83 16.81 -4.62 -4.99
N ASP A 84 17.12 -3.33 -5.02
CA ASP A 84 16.97 -2.49 -3.83
C ASP A 84 15.47 -2.22 -3.58
N PRO A 85 15.06 -1.90 -2.33
CA PRO A 85 13.69 -1.51 -2.07
C PRO A 85 13.26 -0.31 -2.91
N VAL A 86 12.06 -0.37 -3.48
CA VAL A 86 11.50 0.69 -4.33
C VAL A 86 10.26 1.24 -3.66
N VAL A 87 10.13 2.57 -3.63
CA VAL A 87 8.94 3.26 -3.15
C VAL A 87 8.15 3.77 -4.36
N VAL A 88 6.87 3.42 -4.44
CA VAL A 88 5.94 3.91 -5.46
C VAL A 88 4.76 4.58 -4.78
N GLU A 89 4.31 5.70 -5.34
CA GLU A 89 3.13 6.41 -4.88
C GLU A 89 2.03 6.30 -5.91
N GLU A 90 0.84 5.91 -5.48
CA GLU A 90 -0.35 5.77 -6.32
C GLU A 90 -1.50 6.59 -5.74
N ALA A 91 -2.17 7.36 -6.59
CA ALA A 91 -3.35 8.11 -6.18
C ALA A 91 -4.54 7.17 -6.02
N VAL A 92 -5.28 7.33 -4.91
CA VAL A 92 -6.52 6.61 -4.63
C VAL A 92 -7.68 7.61 -4.65
N PRO A 93 -8.67 7.43 -5.55
CA PRO A 93 -9.82 8.34 -5.60
C PRO A 93 -10.72 8.14 -4.37
N ALA A 94 -11.62 9.09 -4.13
CA ALA A 94 -12.64 8.97 -3.11
C ALA A 94 -13.54 7.75 -3.41
N LEU A 95 -13.69 6.86 -2.43
CA LEU A 95 -14.49 5.64 -2.54
C LEU A 95 -15.79 5.72 -1.75
N GLN A 96 -16.91 5.33 -2.36
CA GLN A 96 -18.20 5.14 -1.70
C GLN A 96 -18.19 3.93 -0.75
N PRO A 97 -19.14 3.82 0.20
CA PRO A 97 -19.27 2.65 1.07
C PRO A 97 -19.34 1.33 0.28
N GLY A 98 -18.45 0.38 0.60
CA GLY A 98 -18.36 -0.92 -0.09
C GLY A 98 -17.69 -0.89 -1.46
N GLU A 99 -17.29 0.29 -1.96
CA GLU A 99 -16.61 0.42 -3.23
C GLU A 99 -15.17 -0.13 -3.14
N THR A 100 -14.72 -0.70 -4.27
CA THR A 100 -13.39 -1.28 -4.41
C THR A 100 -12.65 -0.60 -5.55
N HIS A 101 -11.43 -0.14 -5.28
CA HIS A 101 -10.49 0.35 -6.27
C HIS A 101 -9.37 -0.66 -6.47
N LYS A 102 -9.06 -0.98 -7.72
CA LYS A 102 -8.03 -1.96 -8.09
C LYS A 102 -7.03 -1.31 -9.01
N LEU A 103 -5.76 -1.50 -8.70
CA LEU A 103 -4.66 -1.03 -9.52
C LEU A 103 -3.58 -2.11 -9.64
N VAL A 104 -2.87 -2.10 -10.76
CA VAL A 104 -1.82 -3.08 -11.07
C VAL A 104 -0.57 -2.32 -11.45
N ILE A 105 0.46 -2.45 -10.62
CA ILE A 105 1.72 -1.75 -10.78
C ILE A 105 2.72 -2.69 -11.48
N PRO A 106 3.24 -2.31 -12.65
CA PRO A 106 4.31 -3.07 -13.29
C PRO A 106 5.60 -2.92 -12.48
N THR A 107 6.38 -4.01 -12.39
CA THR A 107 7.71 -3.97 -11.79
C THR A 107 8.77 -4.36 -12.83
N PRO A 108 10.05 -3.96 -12.66
CA PRO A 108 11.12 -4.40 -13.54
C PRO A 108 11.56 -5.86 -13.29
N TYR A 109 10.93 -6.57 -12.35
CA TYR A 109 11.34 -7.91 -11.94
C TYR A 109 10.63 -9.03 -12.67
N PHE A 110 11.30 -10.18 -12.72
CA PHE A 110 10.73 -11.43 -13.20
C PHE A 110 10.75 -12.48 -12.10
N ALA A 111 9.81 -13.42 -12.13
CA ALA A 111 9.82 -14.60 -11.28
C ALA A 111 10.38 -15.81 -12.04
N ALA A 112 10.94 -16.77 -11.30
CA ALA A 112 11.41 -18.03 -11.88
C ALA A 112 10.27 -18.93 -12.39
N THR A 113 9.12 -18.84 -11.71
CA THR A 113 7.92 -19.64 -11.94
C THR A 113 6.71 -18.74 -11.75
N GLN A 114 5.54 -19.23 -12.17
CA GLN A 114 4.29 -18.55 -11.90
C GLN A 114 4.12 -18.31 -10.39
N GLN A 115 3.90 -17.05 -10.01
CA GLN A 115 3.45 -16.65 -8.70
C GLN A 115 1.94 -16.40 -8.76
N ILE A 116 1.19 -17.35 -8.21
CA ILE A 116 -0.20 -17.13 -7.81
C ILE A 116 -0.19 -16.98 -6.30
N ASP A 117 0.45 -15.93 -5.81
CA ASP A 117 0.84 -15.93 -4.40
C ASP A 117 -0.23 -15.27 -3.52
N ARG A 118 -1.13 -16.12 -3.01
CA ARG A 118 -2.05 -15.77 -1.90
C ARG A 118 -1.32 -15.70 -0.54
N ARG A 119 -0.03 -16.08 -0.45
CA ARG A 119 0.74 -16.11 0.82
C ARG A 119 1.64 -14.90 1.03
N THR A 120 1.92 -14.12 -0.02
CA THR A 120 2.59 -12.81 0.05
C THR A 120 1.60 -11.65 -0.06
N SER A 121 0.31 -11.90 0.16
CA SER A 121 -0.69 -10.84 0.26
C SER A 121 -0.49 -10.07 1.55
N PHE A 122 -0.03 -8.83 1.44
CA PHE A 122 0.05 -7.89 2.56
C PHE A 122 -1.30 -7.23 2.68
N GLN A 123 -2.00 -7.52 3.78
CA GLN A 123 -3.22 -6.82 4.15
C GLN A 123 -2.86 -5.86 5.26
N ALA A 124 -3.16 -4.59 5.07
CA ALA A 124 -3.10 -3.61 6.13
C ALA A 124 -4.48 -2.95 6.29
N ASN A 125 -4.87 -2.79 7.56
CA ASN A 125 -6.14 -2.22 7.98
C ASN A 125 -5.83 -0.99 8.84
N ASN A 126 -6.72 0.02 8.85
CA ASN A 126 -6.64 1.21 9.72
C ASN A 126 -5.48 2.19 9.42
N LEU A 127 -5.14 2.39 8.14
CA LEU A 127 -3.94 3.08 7.66
C LEU A 127 -4.01 4.61 7.40
N GLY A 128 -4.19 5.51 8.38
CA GLY A 128 -4.24 6.98 8.13
C GLY A 128 -5.26 7.57 7.09
N PRO A 129 -5.83 8.78 7.31
CA PRO A 129 -6.97 9.27 6.52
C PRO A 129 -6.65 9.74 5.08
N THR A 130 -5.39 9.87 4.69
CA THR A 130 -5.00 10.52 3.41
C THR A 130 -3.69 9.99 2.82
N ILE A 131 -2.80 9.46 3.66
CA ILE A 131 -1.55 8.82 3.23
C ILE A 131 -1.47 7.47 3.94
N THR A 132 -1.30 6.43 3.14
CA THR A 132 -1.18 5.06 3.62
C THR A 132 0.14 4.49 3.12
N THR A 133 1.02 4.02 4.02
CA THR A 133 2.27 3.36 3.63
C THR A 133 2.19 1.85 3.87
N LEU A 134 2.46 1.07 2.84
CA LEU A 134 2.63 -0.38 2.88
C LEU A 134 4.12 -0.71 2.82
N THR A 135 4.74 -0.94 3.98
CA THR A 135 6.21 -1.06 4.12
C THR A 135 6.78 -2.46 3.86
N GLN A 136 5.93 -3.45 3.61
CA GLN A 136 6.34 -4.85 3.57
C GLN A 136 5.93 -5.59 2.30
N VAL A 137 5.73 -4.92 1.16
CA VAL A 137 5.35 -5.63 -0.08
C VAL A 137 6.52 -6.46 -0.61
N ASN A 138 6.63 -7.70 -0.10
CA ASN A 138 7.69 -8.65 -0.41
C ASN A 138 7.24 -9.62 -1.51
N PHE A 139 8.10 -9.90 -2.46
CA PHE A 139 7.85 -10.91 -3.49
C PHE A 139 9.16 -11.56 -3.92
N GLN A 140 9.09 -12.82 -4.35
CA GLN A 140 10.26 -13.49 -4.90
C GLN A 140 10.56 -12.94 -6.30
N ALA A 141 11.82 -12.68 -6.59
CA ALA A 141 12.23 -12.15 -7.88
C ALA A 141 13.56 -12.73 -8.33
N ARG A 142 13.80 -12.64 -9.63
CA ARG A 142 15.08 -12.87 -10.31
C ARG A 142 15.36 -11.67 -11.20
N VAL A 143 16.65 -11.42 -11.39
CA VAL A 143 17.16 -10.47 -12.36
C VAL A 143 17.31 -11.20 -13.68
N GLU A 144 16.64 -10.73 -14.73
CA GLU A 144 16.94 -11.20 -16.08
C GLU A 144 18.27 -10.52 -16.49
N ASN A 145 19.33 -11.32 -16.69
CA ASN A 145 20.56 -10.82 -17.31
C ASN A 145 20.21 -10.50 -18.77
N ARG A 146 19.92 -9.23 -19.06
CA ARG A 146 19.93 -8.73 -20.44
C ARG A 146 21.34 -8.40 -20.86
#